data_AF-A0A7S1V4G7-F1
#
_entry.id   AF-A0A7S1V4G7-F1
#
_cell.length_a   1.000
_cell.length_b   1.000
_cell.length_c   1.000
_cell.angle_alpha   90.00
_cell.angle_beta   90.00
_cell.angle_gamma   90.00
#
_symmetry.space_group_name_H-M   'P 1'
#
loop_
_entity.id
_entity.type
_entity.pdbx_description
1 polymer ?
#
loop_
_entity_poly.entity_id
_entity_poly.type
_entity_poly.pdbx_seq_one_letter_code
_entity_poly.pdbx_strand_id
1 'polypeptide(L)'
;MMSIETAQAKSPTLNELKDVCKWNGQHVSGTKAMLMARMIDGQMNGRLSRCPLCTQGRLQLKDDKATEVLCKGYFDEEKSYRVDCGNVMPVKEAPRLHPWFATQPNEEEKSEMAAADELAKTGVDASASKQALEAYLKAASDKLEWE
;
A
#
# COMPACT_ATOMS: atom_id res chain seq x y z
N MET A 1 5.42 -21.13 27.95
CA MET A 1 4.86 -19.82 28.32
C MET A 1 5.92 -18.78 28.00
N MET A 2 5.81 -18.09 26.86
CA MET A 2 6.75 -17.02 26.50
C MET A 2 6.30 -15.75 27.21
N SER A 3 7.15 -15.25 28.10
CA SER A 3 6.96 -14.00 28.83
C SER A 3 6.81 -12.85 27.83
N ILE A 4 5.63 -12.25 27.78
CA ILE A 4 5.40 -11.00 27.05
C ILE A 4 5.90 -9.89 27.97
N GLU A 5 7.15 -9.47 27.77
CA GLU A 5 7.68 -8.25 28.36
C GLU A 5 6.82 -7.08 27.88
N THR A 6 6.02 -6.52 28.78
CA THR A 6 5.28 -5.29 28.58
C THR A 6 6.26 -4.12 28.55
N ALA A 7 7.00 -3.99 27.44
CA ALA A 7 7.62 -2.72 27.10
C ALA A 7 6.48 -1.70 27.00
N GLN A 8 6.56 -0.64 27.80
CA GLN A 8 5.63 0.47 27.74
C GLN A 8 5.67 1.07 26.33
N ALA A 9 4.79 0.58 25.45
CA ALA A 9 4.60 1.14 24.13
C ALA A 9 4.03 2.54 24.35
N LYS A 10 4.91 3.55 24.38
CA LYS A 10 4.55 4.95 24.42
C LYS A 10 3.51 5.16 23.33
N SER A 11 2.27 5.46 23.73
CA SER A 11 1.20 5.61 22.75
C SER A 11 1.62 6.70 21.78
N PRO A 12 1.71 6.42 20.48
CA PRO A 12 2.19 7.41 19.53
C PRO A 12 1.28 8.63 19.58
N THR A 13 1.89 9.80 19.49
CA THR A 13 1.16 11.06 19.41
C THR A 13 0.45 11.14 18.07
N LEU A 14 -0.59 11.96 18.00
CA LEU A 14 -1.39 12.08 16.77
C LEU A 14 -0.55 12.61 15.59
N ASN A 15 0.47 13.42 15.86
CA ASN A 15 1.38 13.96 14.84
C ASN A 15 2.30 12.87 14.29
N GLU A 16 2.91 12.06 15.15
CA GLU A 16 3.75 10.93 14.73
C GLU A 16 2.98 9.95 13.85
N LEU A 17 1.72 9.63 14.21
CA LEU A 17 0.85 8.78 13.40
C LEU A 17 0.57 9.37 12.01
N LYS A 18 0.38 10.69 11.93
CA LYS A 18 0.19 11.38 10.65
C LYS A 18 1.45 11.30 9.81
N ASP A 19 2.61 11.45 10.41
CA ASP A 19 3.89 11.44 9.68
C ASP A 19 4.21 10.06 9.12
N VAL A 20 4.00 9.00 9.91
CA VAL A 20 4.09 7.61 9.41
C VAL A 20 3.13 7.37 8.25
N CYS A 21 1.88 7.86 8.34
CA CYS A 21 0.92 7.74 7.23
C CYS A 21 1.39 8.51 5.98
N LYS A 22 1.99 9.70 6.14
CA LYS A 22 2.52 10.50 5.03
C LYS A 22 3.67 9.79 4.32
N TRP A 23 4.64 9.25 5.07
CA TRP A 23 5.80 8.55 4.51
C TRP A 23 5.36 7.37 3.65
N ASN A 24 4.29 6.68 4.06
CA ASN A 24 3.75 5.53 3.36
C ASN A 24 2.70 5.88 2.28
N GLY A 25 2.51 7.17 1.96
CA GLY A 25 1.57 7.63 0.94
C GLY A 25 0.10 7.35 1.26
N GLN A 26 -0.21 7.08 2.53
CA GLN A 26 -1.54 6.77 3.04
C GLN A 26 -2.33 8.04 3.35
N HIS A 27 -3.64 7.89 3.47
CA HIS A 27 -4.52 8.99 3.84
C HIS A 27 -4.28 9.43 5.30
N VAL A 28 -4.15 10.73 5.55
CA VAL A 28 -3.71 11.31 6.85
C VAL A 28 -4.82 11.90 7.70
N SER A 29 -6.04 12.00 7.18
CA SER A 29 -7.18 12.54 7.94
C SER A 29 -8.00 11.44 8.60
N GLY A 30 -8.62 11.77 9.73
CA GLY A 30 -9.41 10.86 10.56
C GLY A 30 -9.12 11.02 12.06
N THR A 31 -9.76 10.19 12.87
CA THR A 31 -9.51 10.10 14.32
C THR A 31 -8.22 9.33 14.60
N LYS A 32 -7.70 9.42 15.84
CA LYS A 32 -6.49 8.68 16.27
C LYS A 32 -6.64 7.17 16.06
N ALA A 33 -7.84 6.62 16.31
CA ALA A 33 -8.15 5.20 16.10
C ALA A 33 -8.02 4.79 14.62
N MET A 34 -8.55 5.60 13.70
CA MET A 34 -8.43 5.33 12.25
C MET A 34 -6.98 5.37 11.77
N LEU A 35 -6.18 6.31 12.26
CA LEU A 35 -4.76 6.39 11.92
C LEU A 35 -3.98 5.19 12.47
N MET A 36 -4.28 4.75 13.70
CA MET A 36 -3.69 3.53 14.25
C MET A 36 -4.09 2.28 13.45
N ALA A 37 -5.36 2.15 13.06
CA ALA A 37 -5.81 1.03 12.22
C ALA A 37 -5.07 0.98 10.87
N ARG A 38 -4.84 2.13 10.23
CA ARG A 38 -4.04 2.24 8.99
C ARG A 38 -2.59 1.85 9.21
N MET A 39 -2.00 2.26 10.33
CA MET A 39 -0.63 1.89 10.67
C MET A 39 -0.49 0.38 10.89
N ILE A 40 -1.43 -0.23 11.62
CA ILE A 40 -1.45 -1.68 11.86
C ILE A 40 -1.64 -2.44 10.54
N ASP A 41 -2.60 -2.05 9.71
CA ASP A 41 -2.80 -2.66 8.39
C ASP A 41 -1.54 -2.52 7.51
N GLY A 42 -0.93 -1.33 7.52
CA GLY A 42 0.28 -1.06 6.77
C GLY A 42 1.48 -1.89 7.23
N GLN A 43 1.63 -2.09 8.53
CA GLN A 43 2.73 -2.88 9.09
C GLN A 43 2.53 -4.39 8.84
N MET A 44 1.29 -4.87 8.82
CA MET A 44 0.97 -6.28 8.57
C MET A 44 0.96 -6.64 7.08
N ASN A 45 0.36 -5.79 6.25
CA ASN A 45 0.03 -6.08 4.85
C ASN A 45 0.83 -5.23 3.85
N GLY A 46 1.57 -4.22 4.30
CA GLY A 46 2.26 -3.27 3.43
C GLY A 46 1.38 -2.09 3.01
N ARG A 47 1.97 -1.18 2.22
CA ARG A 47 1.35 0.08 1.79
C ARG A 47 0.27 -0.18 0.75
N LEU A 48 -0.89 0.46 0.87
CA LEU A 48 -1.90 0.46 -0.20
C LEU A 48 -1.32 1.17 -1.44
N SER A 49 -1.36 0.50 -2.59
CA SER A 49 -1.00 1.10 -3.87
C SER A 49 -2.15 1.92 -4.46
N ARG A 50 -1.95 2.37 -5.71
CA ARG A 50 -3.01 3.00 -6.50
C ARG A 50 -4.12 2.00 -6.85
N CYS A 51 -5.30 2.54 -7.11
CA CYS A 51 -6.45 1.75 -7.55
C CYS A 51 -6.16 1.11 -8.92
N PRO A 52 -6.38 -0.21 -9.09
CA PRO A 52 -6.09 -0.90 -10.35
C PRO A 52 -7.02 -0.47 -11.50
N LEU A 53 -8.22 0.06 -11.19
CA LEU A 53 -9.20 0.45 -12.21
C LEU A 53 -8.95 1.85 -12.78
N CYS A 54 -8.66 2.82 -11.91
CA CYS A 54 -8.48 4.21 -12.32
C CYS A 54 -7.02 4.67 -12.35
N THR A 55 -6.09 3.84 -11.88
CA THR A 55 -4.61 4.03 -11.78
C THR A 55 -4.11 5.28 -11.05
N GLN A 56 -4.96 6.30 -10.88
CA GLN A 56 -4.67 7.59 -10.29
C GLN A 56 -5.25 7.72 -8.88
N GLY A 57 -6.43 7.12 -8.65
CA GLY A 57 -7.13 7.18 -7.37
C GLY A 57 -6.35 6.49 -6.25
N ARG A 58 -6.35 7.09 -5.07
CA ARG A 58 -5.75 6.52 -3.85
C ARG A 58 -6.76 5.64 -3.13
N LEU A 59 -6.37 4.41 -2.87
CA LEU A 59 -7.14 3.46 -2.06
C LEU A 59 -7.13 3.90 -0.58
N GLN A 60 -8.28 3.77 0.08
CA GLN A 60 -8.47 4.14 1.49
C GLN A 60 -9.19 3.02 2.22
N LEU A 61 -8.80 2.70 3.44
CA LEU A 61 -9.61 1.82 4.29
C LEU A 61 -10.96 2.48 4.58
N LYS A 62 -12.04 1.74 4.32
CA LYS A 62 -13.39 2.10 4.74
C LYS A 62 -13.50 1.88 6.26
N ASP A 63 -14.29 2.73 6.91
CA ASP A 63 -14.38 2.98 8.35
C ASP A 63 -14.16 1.79 9.29
N ASP A 64 -13.66 2.10 10.50
CA ASP A 64 -13.48 1.37 11.77
C ASP A 64 -13.15 -0.14 11.80
N LYS A 65 -13.72 -0.96 10.91
CA LYS A 65 -13.50 -2.40 10.83
C LYS A 65 -12.39 -2.82 9.87
N ALA A 66 -11.81 -1.87 9.12
CA ALA A 66 -10.66 -2.10 8.22
C ALA A 66 -10.80 -3.38 7.38
N THR A 67 -12.00 -3.66 6.88
CA THR A 67 -12.33 -4.92 6.16
C THR A 67 -12.37 -4.70 4.65
N GLU A 68 -12.72 -3.49 4.24
CA GLU A 68 -12.88 -3.07 2.85
C GLU A 68 -11.99 -1.85 2.57
N VAL A 69 -11.49 -1.79 1.34
CA VAL A 69 -10.72 -0.69 0.79
C VAL A 69 -11.54 -0.03 -0.31
N LEU A 70 -11.66 1.31 -0.26
CA LEU A 70 -12.46 2.11 -1.17
C LEU A 70 -11.59 3.11 -1.93
N CYS A 71 -11.84 3.25 -3.24
CA CYS A 71 -11.30 4.30 -4.07
C CYS A 71 -12.29 5.46 -4.19
N LYS A 72 -11.91 6.66 -3.70
CA LYS A 72 -12.74 7.88 -3.84
C LYS A 72 -12.59 8.59 -5.19
N GLY A 73 -11.88 7.98 -6.14
CA GLY A 73 -11.56 8.58 -7.43
C GLY A 73 -10.38 9.55 -7.38
N TYR A 74 -10.25 10.36 -8.41
CA TYR A 74 -9.17 11.34 -8.59
C TYR A 74 -9.73 12.66 -9.11
N PHE A 75 -8.91 13.71 -9.06
CA PHE A 75 -9.25 15.00 -9.65
C PHE A 75 -8.52 15.12 -10.99
N ASP A 76 -9.26 15.31 -12.07
CA ASP A 76 -8.69 15.48 -13.41
C ASP A 76 -8.44 16.97 -13.63
N GLU A 77 -7.16 17.37 -13.67
CA GLU A 77 -6.76 18.77 -13.80
C GLU A 77 -7.12 19.34 -15.19
N GLU A 78 -7.08 18.51 -16.24
CA GLU A 78 -7.40 18.95 -17.61
C GLU A 78 -8.87 19.33 -17.74
N LYS A 79 -9.74 18.57 -17.08
CA LYS A 79 -11.20 18.77 -17.16
C LYS A 79 -11.78 19.52 -15.96
N SER A 80 -10.96 19.83 -14.96
CA SER A 80 -11.33 20.55 -13.74
C SER A 80 -12.56 19.97 -13.01
N TYR A 81 -12.78 18.65 -13.09
CA TYR A 81 -13.83 17.97 -12.33
C TYR A 81 -13.29 16.72 -11.63
N ARG A 82 -14.00 16.31 -10.58
CA ARG A 82 -13.67 15.11 -9.83
C ARG A 82 -14.28 13.89 -10.51
N VAL A 83 -13.44 12.96 -10.95
CA VAL A 83 -13.86 11.67 -11.47
C VAL A 83 -14.02 10.71 -10.28
N ASP A 84 -15.25 10.28 -10.01
CA ASP A 84 -15.52 9.22 -9.04
C ASP A 84 -15.23 7.84 -9.65
N CYS A 85 -14.52 7.00 -8.88
CA CYS A 85 -14.25 5.62 -9.27
C CYS A 85 -15.16 4.64 -8.50
N GLY A 86 -15.43 4.91 -7.22
CA GLY A 86 -16.35 4.11 -6.40
C GLY A 86 -15.92 2.67 -6.13
N ASN A 87 -14.74 2.24 -6.58
CA ASN A 87 -14.28 0.86 -6.45
C ASN A 87 -14.15 0.46 -4.97
N VAL A 88 -14.70 -0.70 -4.62
CA VAL A 88 -14.60 -1.31 -3.30
C VAL A 88 -14.03 -2.70 -3.44
N MET A 89 -12.98 -2.99 -2.68
CA MET A 89 -12.30 -4.28 -2.70
C MET A 89 -12.02 -4.77 -1.27
N PRO A 90 -11.97 -6.08 -1.03
CA PRO A 90 -11.55 -6.61 0.26
C PRO A 90 -10.06 -6.35 0.50
N VAL A 91 -9.67 -6.19 1.77
CA VAL A 91 -8.27 -5.89 2.18
C VAL A 91 -7.24 -6.88 1.65
N LYS A 92 -7.63 -8.15 1.46
CA LYS A 92 -6.77 -9.23 0.96
C LYS A 92 -6.41 -9.11 -0.52
N GLU A 93 -7.30 -8.55 -1.32
CA GLU A 93 -7.13 -8.43 -2.78
C GLU A 93 -6.61 -7.05 -3.18
N ALA A 94 -6.55 -6.12 -2.23
CA ALA A 94 -6.05 -4.78 -2.47
C ALA A 94 -4.56 -4.83 -2.86
N PRO A 95 -4.16 -4.19 -3.97
CA PRO A 95 -2.77 -4.18 -4.38
C PRO A 95 -1.91 -3.43 -3.34
N ARG A 96 -0.77 -4.05 -2.98
CA ARG A 96 0.13 -3.60 -1.92
C ARG A 96 1.53 -3.36 -2.45
N LEU A 97 2.20 -2.36 -1.87
CA LEU A 97 3.60 -2.04 -2.08
C LEU A 97 4.36 -2.30 -0.76
N HIS A 98 5.46 -3.00 -0.87
CA HIS A 98 6.44 -3.15 0.20
C HIS A 98 7.69 -2.34 -0.17
N PRO A 99 8.47 -1.80 0.79
CA PRO A 99 8.38 -1.96 2.26
C PRO A 99 7.52 -0.90 2.97
N TRP A 100 7.17 -1.16 4.24
CA TRP A 100 6.49 -0.21 5.13
C TRP A 100 7.51 0.55 5.99
N PHE A 101 7.42 1.88 6.01
CA PHE A 101 8.37 2.73 6.73
C PHE A 101 7.80 3.19 8.07
N ALA A 102 8.41 2.73 9.17
CA ALA A 102 8.05 3.12 10.53
C ALA A 102 8.78 4.40 10.99
N THR A 103 9.92 4.70 10.39
CA THR A 103 10.76 5.89 10.63
C THR A 103 10.80 6.78 9.40
N GLN A 104 11.26 8.02 9.57
CA GLN A 104 11.42 8.95 8.46
C GLN A 104 12.35 8.33 7.41
N PRO A 105 11.86 8.10 6.18
CA PRO A 105 12.68 7.54 5.10
C PRO A 105 13.80 8.51 4.73
N ASN A 106 14.94 7.97 4.34
CA ASN A 106 16.02 8.76 3.77
C ASN A 106 15.59 9.33 2.40
N GLU A 107 16.29 10.36 1.91
CA GLU A 107 15.96 11.02 0.65
C GLU A 107 16.02 10.07 -0.55
N GLU A 108 16.95 9.13 -0.53
CA GLU A 108 17.10 8.07 -1.54
C GLU A 108 15.90 7.12 -1.54
N GLU A 109 15.52 6.58 -0.38
CA GLU A 109 14.35 5.69 -0.23
C GLU A 109 13.04 6.39 -0.64
N LYS A 110 12.93 7.69 -0.35
CA LYS A 110 11.78 8.49 -0.77
C LYS A 110 11.67 8.61 -2.28
N SER A 111 12.80 8.73 -2.97
CA SER A 111 12.84 8.78 -4.43
C SER A 111 12.43 7.44 -5.05
N GLU A 112 12.87 6.32 -4.47
CA GLU A 112 12.50 4.97 -4.90
C GLU A 112 11.01 4.69 -4.67
N MET A 113 10.45 5.15 -3.55
CA MET A 113 9.01 5.08 -3.27
C MET A 113 8.20 5.88 -4.29
N ALA A 114 8.67 7.07 -4.65
CA ALA A 114 8.01 7.89 -5.66
C ALA A 114 8.09 7.20 -7.03
N ALA A 115 9.24 6.63 -7.39
CA ALA A 115 9.40 5.86 -8.62
C ALA A 115 8.48 4.64 -8.67
N ALA A 116 8.33 3.90 -7.57
CA ALA A 116 7.41 2.77 -7.48
C ALA A 116 5.94 3.21 -7.59
N ASP A 117 5.58 4.34 -6.98
CA ASP A 117 4.25 4.94 -7.13
C ASP A 117 3.98 5.42 -8.56
N GLU A 118 4.97 5.97 -9.26
CA GLU A 118 4.85 6.35 -10.68
C GLU A 118 4.75 5.12 -11.60
N LEU A 119 5.50 4.05 -11.33
CA LEU A 119 5.37 2.79 -12.05
C LEU A 119 3.96 2.19 -11.89
N ALA A 120 3.38 2.30 -10.70
CA ALA A 120 2.01 1.89 -10.44
C ALA A 120 0.97 2.76 -11.18
N LYS A 121 1.29 4.02 -11.53
CA LYS A 121 0.42 4.87 -12.36
C LYS A 121 0.51 4.54 -13.84
N THR A 122 1.70 4.27 -14.35
CA THR A 122 1.92 4.01 -15.79
C THR A 122 1.45 2.63 -16.23
N GLY A 123 1.05 1.77 -15.28
CA GLY A 123 0.34 0.53 -15.58
C GLY A 123 1.14 -0.37 -16.51
N VAL A 124 2.44 -0.50 -16.29
CA VAL A 124 3.23 -1.49 -17.03
C VAL A 124 2.71 -2.86 -16.66
N ASP A 125 2.13 -3.51 -17.66
CA ASP A 125 1.32 -4.71 -17.61
C ASP A 125 1.81 -5.75 -16.58
N ALA A 126 0.95 -6.04 -15.60
CA ALA A 126 1.06 -7.24 -14.77
C ALA A 126 1.08 -8.54 -15.61
N SER A 127 0.75 -8.46 -16.91
CA SER A 127 0.85 -9.54 -17.89
C SER A 127 2.31 -9.83 -18.30
N ALA A 128 3.10 -8.79 -18.59
CA ALA A 128 4.49 -8.95 -19.03
C ALA A 128 5.39 -9.48 -17.90
N SER A 129 5.14 -9.02 -16.67
CA SER A 129 5.85 -9.49 -15.47
C SER A 129 5.45 -10.91 -15.06
N LYS A 130 4.17 -11.31 -15.22
CA LYS A 130 3.75 -12.71 -15.01
C LYS A 130 4.34 -13.66 -16.04
N GLN A 131 4.33 -13.31 -17.32
CA GLN A 131 4.91 -14.16 -18.37
C GLN A 131 6.43 -14.32 -18.20
N ALA A 132 7.15 -13.27 -17.79
CA ALA A 132 8.58 -13.36 -17.49
C ALA A 132 8.86 -14.25 -16.27
N LEU A 133 8.04 -14.16 -15.22
CA LEU A 133 8.17 -14.99 -14.02
C LEU A 133 7.84 -16.46 -14.30
N GLU A 134 6.79 -16.73 -15.09
CA GLU A 134 6.43 -18.09 -15.53
C GLU A 134 7.51 -18.71 -16.41
N ALA A 135 8.10 -17.94 -17.32
CA ALA A 135 9.20 -18.43 -18.15
C ALA A 135 10.45 -18.78 -17.31
N TYR A 136 10.77 -17.97 -16.31
CA TYR A 136 11.88 -18.24 -15.39
C TYR A 136 11.61 -19.46 -14.50
N LEU A 137 10.40 -19.58 -13.93
CA LEU A 137 10.00 -20.72 -13.10
C LEU A 137 10.02 -22.02 -13.90
N LYS A 138 9.58 -22.00 -15.16
CA LYS A 138 9.64 -23.17 -16.05
C LYS A 138 11.09 -23.57 -16.36
N ALA A 139 11.95 -22.60 -16.68
CA ALA A 139 13.37 -22.85 -16.92
C ALA A 139 14.12 -23.33 -15.66
N ALA A 140 13.67 -22.92 -14.46
CA ALA A 140 14.20 -23.41 -13.20
C ALA A 140 13.70 -24.82 -12.87
N SER A 141 12.43 -25.12 -13.16
CA SER A 141 11.84 -26.45 -13.01
C SER A 141 12.50 -27.48 -13.92
N ASP A 142 12.80 -27.14 -15.17
CA ASP A 142 13.47 -28.04 -16.12
C ASP A 142 14.93 -28.33 -15.74
N LYS A 143 15.54 -27.49 -14.87
CA LYS A 143 16.89 -27.68 -14.35
C LYS A 143 16.92 -28.40 -13.00
N LEU A 144 15.77 -28.61 -12.37
CA LEU A 144 15.68 -29.50 -11.21
C LEU A 144 15.44 -30.92 -11.73
N GLU A 145 16.52 -31.69 -11.82
CA GLU A 145 16.41 -33.14 -11.90
C GLU A 145 15.92 -33.66 -10.54
N TRP A 146 14.70 -34.16 -10.53
CA TRP A 146 14.16 -34.91 -9.39
C TRP A 146 14.65 -36.35 -9.53
N GLU A 147 15.66 -36.73 -8.75
CA GLU A 147 15.98 -38.15 -8.48
C GLU A 147 14.89 -38.83 -7.66
#